data_AF-A0A6C0JLX3-F1
#
_entry.id   AF-A0A6C0JLX3-F1
#
_cell.length_a   1.000
_cell.length_b   1.000
_cell.length_c   1.000
_cell.angle_alpha   90.00
_cell.angle_beta   90.00
_cell.angle_gamma   90.00
#
_symmetry.space_group_name_H-M   'P 1'
#
loop_
_entity.id
_entity.type
_entity.pdbx_description
1 polymer ?
#
loop_
_entity_poly.entity_id
_entity_poly.type
_entity_poly.pdbx_seq_one_letter_code
_entity_poly.pdbx_strand_id
1 'polypeptide(L)'
;MVKKLESSVLKDMTLSDLKKHAKSLRRDGYPISGYSKLSDTPSDMSTLRKMIRRAQKAGKSSGSSPKASSPKKRSGCSTNFENVTHCQKKTSAKKVKELAEECGIEYTTKEKTCRALLALGVDVGGGGGGSPKKSSSKTPSSAIKQTDAYKKLDKLKKKDNDGPDLQDKARKLKITYADQDGENISMGKLRKHELILAILKKKGKGSISTPTPPKKKGKKRTHTPPPKKKRTPTPPPKKKRTPIPPPKKKSKKKKKRTPSPVKDALQSMSRKELRKVLRETGLTTFPKDKQGMIDYLNAVNNNGRCDPEEGQWCNGEFVCDINNKPGVCLSPSQAQGFDEWEYQGKKMVGTADAISALKQAMKPKKSKKKKSKDTRPQGDLPDPWSVEGLKRKNLINQVSLATGRSKSFYKDWQVEDLRNRLEGLEVEKERMLTQSEDQARADEIQARLIMINQIVAITGEDASVYKGYNFDEVMDKLNSLQDEEYIEEASSSKSSDEEDTPTPPPKKKKKKPPTPVSSSSESSDSSDDEDSDRPDEDTEIVDVESTLANVIAGNKQIGELAKVQRSILKCMGLLS
;
A
#
# COMPACT_ATOMS: atom_id res chain seq x y z
N MET A 1 22.22 -16.06 8.61
CA MET A 1 23.66 -15.96 8.26
C MET A 1 23.92 -16.83 7.03
N VAL A 2 24.49 -16.30 5.94
CA VAL A 2 24.90 -17.15 4.80
C VAL A 2 26.00 -18.12 5.22
N LYS A 3 25.77 -19.43 5.05
CA LYS A 3 26.80 -20.45 5.26
C LYS A 3 28.00 -20.20 4.34
N LYS A 4 29.21 -20.20 4.90
CA LYS A 4 30.45 -20.13 4.12
C LYS A 4 30.58 -21.45 3.34
N LEU A 5 30.55 -21.36 2.02
CA LEU A 5 30.70 -22.51 1.14
C LEU A 5 32.19 -22.77 0.90
N GLU A 6 32.57 -24.04 0.92
CA GLU A 6 33.93 -24.46 0.59
C GLU A 6 34.21 -24.35 -0.91
N SER A 7 35.50 -24.31 -1.28
CA SER A 7 35.89 -24.18 -2.68
C SER A 7 35.54 -25.41 -3.52
N SER A 8 35.41 -26.59 -2.91
CA SER A 8 34.92 -27.83 -3.53
C SER A 8 33.47 -27.65 -3.96
N VAL A 9 32.58 -27.30 -3.03
CA VAL A 9 31.15 -27.07 -3.28
C VAL A 9 30.91 -26.04 -4.38
N LEU A 10 31.67 -24.94 -4.39
CA LEU A 10 31.54 -23.91 -5.42
C LEU A 10 31.91 -24.40 -6.84
N LYS A 11 32.75 -25.43 -6.98
CA LYS A 11 33.13 -25.99 -8.29
C LYS A 11 32.02 -26.81 -8.94
N ASP A 12 31.14 -27.40 -8.13
CA ASP A 12 30.09 -28.30 -8.61
C ASP A 12 28.76 -27.55 -8.87
N MET A 13 28.67 -26.29 -8.46
CA MET A 13 27.48 -25.46 -8.67
C MET A 13 27.32 -24.97 -10.11
N THR A 14 26.08 -24.98 -10.59
CA THR A 14 25.65 -24.38 -11.87
C THR A 14 25.71 -22.84 -11.82
N LEU A 15 25.70 -22.17 -12.98
CA LEU A 15 25.67 -20.69 -13.03
C LEU A 15 24.47 -20.11 -12.28
N SER A 16 23.32 -20.77 -12.41
CA SER A 16 22.08 -20.37 -11.73
C SER A 16 22.28 -20.36 -10.22
N ASP A 17 22.89 -21.41 -9.68
CA ASP A 17 23.10 -21.56 -8.24
C ASP A 17 24.18 -20.62 -7.72
N LEU A 18 25.26 -20.41 -8.48
CA LEU A 18 26.27 -19.41 -8.16
C LEU A 18 25.69 -17.99 -8.13
N LYS A 19 24.82 -17.63 -9.09
CA LYS A 19 24.14 -16.33 -9.11
C LYS A 19 23.16 -16.18 -7.94
N LYS A 20 22.42 -17.23 -7.59
CA LYS A 20 21.54 -17.24 -6.41
C LYS A 20 22.35 -17.02 -5.13
N HIS A 21 23.48 -17.71 -4.98
CA HIS A 21 24.35 -17.57 -3.80
C HIS A 21 25.00 -16.18 -3.73
N ALA A 22 25.52 -15.65 -4.85
CA ALA A 22 26.04 -14.29 -4.92
C ALA A 22 24.97 -13.23 -4.57
N LYS A 23 23.70 -13.47 -4.98
CA LYS A 23 22.57 -12.62 -4.59
C LYS A 23 22.25 -12.70 -3.10
N SER A 24 22.35 -13.88 -2.50
CA SER A 24 22.21 -14.06 -1.05
C SER A 24 23.31 -13.32 -0.28
N LEU A 25 24.57 -13.48 -0.69
CA LEU A 25 25.70 -12.76 -0.10
C LEU A 25 25.51 -11.24 -0.19
N ARG A 26 25.06 -10.72 -1.33
CA ARG A 26 24.79 -9.28 -1.46
C ARG A 26 23.69 -8.79 -0.52
N ARG A 27 22.62 -9.58 -0.31
CA ARG A 27 21.54 -9.24 0.63
C ARG A 27 22.03 -9.21 2.08
N ASP A 28 22.97 -10.08 2.41
CA ASP A 28 23.58 -10.18 3.74
C ASP A 28 24.70 -9.14 3.98
N GLY A 29 24.90 -8.18 3.07
CA GLY A 29 25.87 -7.09 3.23
C GLY A 29 27.30 -7.45 2.83
N TYR A 30 27.51 -8.51 2.04
CA TYR A 30 28.84 -8.79 1.50
C TYR A 30 29.13 -7.95 0.25
N PRO A 31 30.37 -7.48 0.05
CA PRO A 31 30.76 -6.63 -1.07
C PRO A 31 30.89 -7.44 -2.37
N ILE A 32 29.76 -7.78 -2.99
CA ILE A 32 29.69 -8.49 -4.28
C ILE A 32 28.72 -7.80 -5.24
N SER A 33 29.23 -7.31 -6.36
CA SER A 33 28.48 -6.62 -7.43
C SER A 33 28.90 -7.15 -8.81
N GLY A 34 28.25 -6.74 -9.89
CA GLY A 34 28.68 -7.10 -11.27
C GLY A 34 28.39 -8.53 -11.74
N TYR A 35 28.06 -9.47 -10.85
CA TYR A 35 27.82 -10.89 -11.19
C TYR A 35 26.64 -11.14 -12.16
N SER A 36 25.74 -10.18 -12.34
CA SER A 36 24.59 -10.32 -13.24
C SER A 36 24.96 -10.32 -14.72
N LYS A 37 26.11 -9.75 -15.09
CA LYS A 37 26.59 -9.64 -16.47
C LYS A 37 27.32 -10.91 -16.97
N LEU A 38 27.65 -11.82 -16.05
CA LEU A 38 28.37 -13.04 -16.36
C LEU A 38 27.46 -14.05 -17.08
N SER A 39 27.97 -14.65 -18.16
CA SER A 39 27.31 -15.67 -18.97
C SER A 39 27.67 -17.09 -18.50
N ASP A 40 27.16 -18.11 -19.18
CA ASP A 40 27.42 -19.53 -18.84
C ASP A 40 28.72 -20.07 -19.46
N THR A 41 29.68 -19.18 -19.71
CA THR A 41 31.01 -19.60 -20.18
C THR A 41 31.85 -20.11 -19.01
N PRO A 42 32.73 -21.11 -19.20
CA PRO A 42 33.61 -21.61 -18.13
C PRO A 42 34.48 -20.52 -17.49
N SER A 43 34.90 -19.51 -18.27
CA SER A 43 35.67 -18.36 -17.80
C SER A 43 34.85 -17.46 -16.86
N ASP A 44 33.60 -17.17 -17.21
CA ASP A 44 32.69 -16.36 -16.39
C ASP A 44 32.29 -17.09 -15.10
N MET A 45 32.08 -18.41 -15.19
CA MET A 45 31.83 -19.28 -14.04
C MET A 45 33.00 -19.26 -13.04
N SER A 46 34.24 -19.38 -13.55
CA SER A 46 35.45 -19.26 -12.74
C SER A 46 35.57 -17.88 -12.08
N THR A 47 35.22 -16.82 -12.82
CA THR A 47 35.21 -15.44 -12.33
C THR A 47 34.19 -15.26 -11.21
N LEU A 48 32.96 -15.77 -11.37
CA LEU A 48 31.92 -15.71 -10.35
C LEU A 48 32.33 -16.44 -9.06
N ARG A 49 32.91 -17.64 -9.19
CA ARG A 49 33.44 -18.40 -8.04
C ARG A 49 34.54 -17.63 -7.30
N LYS A 50 35.43 -16.92 -8.02
CA LYS A 50 36.45 -16.06 -7.41
C LYS A 50 35.81 -14.87 -6.68
N MET A 51 34.77 -14.25 -7.25
CA MET A 51 34.04 -13.14 -6.62
C MET A 51 33.35 -13.58 -5.32
N ILE A 52 32.67 -14.73 -5.34
CA ILE A 52 32.03 -15.31 -4.15
C ILE A 52 33.05 -15.55 -3.03
N ARG A 53 34.20 -16.18 -3.35
CA ARG A 53 35.27 -16.41 -2.37
C ARG A 53 35.86 -15.11 -1.82
N ARG A 54 36.09 -14.10 -2.68
CA ARG A 54 36.58 -12.78 -2.26
C ARG A 54 35.59 -12.11 -1.32
N ALA A 55 34.30 -12.14 -1.63
CA ALA A 55 33.25 -11.58 -0.78
C ALA A 55 33.20 -12.30 0.57
N GLN A 56 33.18 -13.64 0.59
CA GLN A 56 33.19 -14.42 1.83
C GLN A 56 34.45 -14.19 2.68
N LYS A 57 35.61 -13.95 2.05
CA LYS A 57 36.86 -13.61 2.74
C LYS A 57 36.86 -12.18 3.28
N ALA A 58 36.28 -11.23 2.56
CA ALA A 58 36.15 -9.84 2.99
C ALA A 58 35.19 -9.66 4.17
N GLY A 59 34.30 -10.63 4.40
CA GLY A 59 33.27 -10.54 5.44
C GLY A 59 32.12 -9.62 5.03
N LYS A 60 31.15 -9.47 5.94
CA LYS A 60 30.11 -8.45 5.79
C LYS A 60 30.78 -7.10 5.94
N SER A 61 30.50 -6.15 5.05
CA SER A 61 30.91 -4.78 5.29
C SER A 61 30.11 -4.29 6.50
N SER A 62 30.75 -4.29 7.68
CA SER A 62 30.28 -3.52 8.83
C SER A 62 30.03 -2.11 8.31
N GLY A 63 28.82 -1.57 8.50
CA GLY A 63 28.48 -0.25 8.00
C GLY A 63 29.50 0.79 8.47
N SER A 64 30.42 1.17 7.58
CA SER A 64 31.24 2.35 7.69
C SER A 64 31.57 2.86 6.29
N SER A 65 31.36 4.17 6.15
CA SER A 65 31.53 4.99 4.97
C SER A 65 32.82 4.73 4.19
N PRO A 66 32.85 4.97 2.87
CA PRO A 66 34.07 4.81 2.07
C PRO A 66 35.18 5.75 2.57
N LYS A 67 36.34 5.17 2.86
CA LYS A 67 37.59 5.82 3.31
C LYS A 67 38.00 6.97 2.39
N ALA A 68 38.14 8.15 2.98
CA ALA A 68 38.82 9.31 2.44
C ALA A 68 40.34 9.12 2.44
N SER A 69 40.98 9.65 1.41
CA SER A 69 42.40 10.01 1.38
C SER A 69 42.70 11.15 2.38
N SER A 70 43.93 11.18 2.88
CA SER A 70 44.53 12.02 3.92
C SER A 70 44.00 13.46 4.08
N PRO A 71 43.98 14.02 5.31
CA PRO A 71 43.33 15.29 5.62
C PRO A 71 44.14 16.49 5.12
N LYS A 72 43.63 17.19 4.10
CA LYS A 72 43.93 18.61 3.87
C LYS A 72 43.02 19.44 4.78
N LYS A 73 43.61 20.40 5.50
CA LYS A 73 42.91 21.45 6.28
C LYS A 73 41.68 21.94 5.50
N ARG A 74 40.49 21.72 6.06
CA ARG A 74 39.21 22.17 5.50
C ARG A 74 39.15 23.70 5.57
N SER A 75 39.40 24.36 4.45
CA SER A 75 38.90 25.71 4.20
C SER A 75 37.38 25.65 4.11
N GLY A 76 36.68 26.57 4.78
CA GLY A 76 35.22 26.60 4.87
C GLY A 76 34.52 26.44 3.51
N CYS A 77 33.48 25.61 3.48
CA CYS A 77 32.71 25.37 2.27
C CYS A 77 31.85 26.61 1.95
N SER A 78 32.39 27.53 1.15
CA SER A 78 31.65 28.71 0.68
C SER A 78 31.02 28.40 -0.67
N THR A 79 29.68 28.40 -0.73
CA THR A 79 28.95 28.29 -1.99
C THR A 79 28.42 29.65 -2.42
N ASN A 80 28.91 30.19 -3.54
CA ASN A 80 28.48 31.47 -4.11
C ASN A 80 27.12 31.40 -4.83
N PHE A 81 26.12 30.74 -4.23
CA PHE A 81 24.77 30.69 -4.80
C PHE A 81 23.90 31.77 -4.16
N GLU A 82 23.32 32.65 -4.98
CA GLU A 82 22.40 33.69 -4.48
C GLU A 82 21.08 33.11 -3.97
N ASN A 83 20.57 32.05 -4.62
CA ASN A 83 19.33 31.38 -4.24
C ASN A 83 19.21 29.98 -4.85
N VAL A 84 18.19 29.23 -4.43
CA VAL A 84 17.94 27.84 -4.86
C VAL A 84 17.78 27.76 -6.37
N THR A 85 17.15 28.76 -6.98
CA THR A 85 16.92 28.83 -8.43
C THR A 85 18.24 29.00 -9.20
N HIS A 86 19.17 29.81 -8.69
CA HIS A 86 20.51 29.99 -9.25
C HIS A 86 21.28 28.67 -9.25
N CYS A 87 21.31 27.96 -8.11
CA CYS A 87 21.94 26.65 -8.01
C CYS A 87 21.29 25.61 -8.94
N GLN A 88 19.95 25.56 -8.99
CA GLN A 88 19.24 24.58 -9.82
C GLN A 88 19.36 24.83 -11.32
N LYS A 89 19.28 26.08 -11.78
CA LYS A 89 19.22 26.41 -13.22
C LYS A 89 20.59 26.67 -13.83
N LYS A 90 21.48 27.37 -13.12
CA LYS A 90 22.76 27.84 -13.68
C LYS A 90 23.96 26.93 -13.38
N THR A 91 23.81 25.98 -12.45
CA THR A 91 24.91 25.06 -12.08
C THR A 91 24.64 23.66 -12.64
N SER A 92 25.65 22.99 -13.21
CA SER A 92 25.46 21.62 -13.70
C SER A 92 25.24 20.64 -12.53
N ALA A 93 24.51 19.55 -12.74
CA ALA A 93 24.29 18.55 -11.69
C ALA A 93 25.61 17.92 -11.17
N LYS A 94 26.61 17.80 -12.06
CA LYS A 94 27.95 17.32 -11.71
C LYS A 94 28.65 18.28 -10.73
N LYS A 95 28.58 19.59 -10.97
CA LYS A 95 29.18 20.61 -10.09
C LYS A 95 28.44 20.77 -8.76
N VAL A 96 27.11 20.60 -8.74
CA VAL A 96 26.34 20.55 -7.48
C VAL A 96 26.72 19.32 -6.65
N LYS A 97 27.00 18.17 -7.29
CA LYS A 97 27.44 16.96 -6.61
C LYS A 97 28.84 17.12 -6.01
N GLU A 98 29.77 17.70 -6.76
CA GLU A 98 31.13 18.00 -6.31
C GLU A 98 31.13 18.95 -5.11
N LEU A 99 30.36 20.05 -5.17
CA LEU A 99 30.20 20.98 -4.03
C LEU A 99 29.52 20.32 -2.82
N ALA A 100 28.59 19.39 -3.04
CA ALA A 100 27.99 18.64 -1.96
C ALA A 100 29.00 17.71 -1.28
N GLU A 101 29.85 17.03 -2.05
CA GLU A 101 30.93 16.20 -1.53
C GLU A 101 31.97 17.06 -0.77
N GLU A 102 32.33 18.24 -1.27
CA GLU A 102 33.21 19.20 -0.57
C GLU A 102 32.59 19.68 0.76
N CYS A 103 31.29 20.00 0.77
CA CYS A 103 30.56 20.43 1.97
C CYS A 103 30.14 19.27 2.89
N GLY A 104 30.37 18.00 2.52
CA GLY A 104 29.90 16.84 3.30
C GLY A 104 28.38 16.63 3.30
N ILE A 105 27.66 17.12 2.29
CA ILE A 105 26.22 16.91 2.09
C ILE A 105 26.00 15.70 1.18
N GLU A 106 25.13 14.78 1.57
CA GLU A 106 24.73 13.66 0.71
C GLU A 106 23.96 14.14 -0.53
N TYR A 107 24.44 13.77 -1.73
CA TYR A 107 23.77 14.11 -2.98
C TYR A 107 22.53 13.24 -3.20
N THR A 108 21.34 13.83 -3.04
CA THR A 108 20.06 13.14 -3.26
C THR A 108 19.44 13.57 -4.58
N THR A 109 18.76 14.71 -4.58
CA THR A 109 18.28 15.39 -5.79
C THR A 109 18.91 16.77 -5.87
N LYS A 110 19.16 17.26 -7.10
CA LYS A 110 19.76 18.57 -7.33
C LYS A 110 19.05 19.69 -6.54
N GLU A 111 17.72 19.63 -6.45
CA GLU A 111 16.93 20.57 -5.66
C GLU A 111 17.23 20.51 -4.16
N LYS A 112 17.19 19.32 -3.56
CA LYS A 112 17.42 19.13 -2.12
C LYS A 112 18.86 19.50 -1.75
N THR A 113 19.81 19.07 -2.56
CA THR A 113 21.23 19.37 -2.36
C THR A 113 21.51 20.87 -2.50
N CYS A 114 20.91 21.56 -3.47
CA CYS A 114 21.00 23.02 -3.56
C CYS A 114 20.45 23.74 -2.33
N ARG A 115 19.32 23.29 -1.77
CA ARG A 115 18.77 23.88 -0.54
C ARG A 115 19.69 23.66 0.67
N ALA A 116 20.28 22.47 0.79
CA ALA A 116 21.23 22.17 1.86
C ALA A 116 22.51 23.01 1.74
N LEU A 117 23.05 23.17 0.52
CA LEU A 117 24.22 24.02 0.27
C LEU A 117 23.97 25.48 0.65
N LEU A 118 22.81 26.02 0.29
CA LEU A 118 22.42 27.39 0.67
C LEU A 118 22.22 27.55 2.18
N ALA A 119 21.69 26.54 2.87
CA ALA A 119 21.51 26.59 4.32
C ALA A 119 22.85 26.67 5.08
N LEU A 120 23.94 26.11 4.52
CA LEU A 120 25.29 26.24 5.09
C LEU A 120 25.92 27.62 4.86
N GLY A 121 25.46 28.37 3.85
CA GLY A 121 25.93 29.73 3.56
C GLY A 121 25.24 30.82 4.40
N VAL A 122 24.21 30.46 5.17
CA VAL A 122 23.51 31.38 6.10
C VAL A 122 24.12 31.20 7.48
N ASP A 123 25.42 31.49 7.59
CA ASP A 123 26.04 31.65 8.90
C ASP A 123 26.30 33.13 9.20
N VAL A 124 26.04 33.45 10.44
CA VAL A 124 25.68 34.76 10.97
C VAL A 124 26.96 35.58 11.15
N GLY A 125 27.19 36.51 10.22
CA GLY A 125 28.10 37.64 10.45
C GLY A 125 27.49 38.58 11.49
N GLY A 126 27.80 38.36 12.76
CA GLY A 126 27.54 39.30 13.84
C GLY A 126 28.43 40.54 13.77
N GLY A 127 27.89 41.68 14.18
CA GLY A 127 28.67 42.86 14.58
C GLY A 127 28.06 44.19 14.13
N GLY A 128 27.56 44.99 15.08
CA GLY A 128 27.34 46.43 14.87
C GLY A 128 26.15 47.00 15.62
N GLY A 129 26.36 47.42 16.86
CA GLY A 129 25.40 48.20 17.63
C GLY A 129 25.08 49.56 17.00
N GLY A 130 23.88 50.04 17.25
CA GLY A 130 23.45 51.38 16.86
C GLY A 130 21.94 51.53 16.89
N SER A 131 21.40 51.97 18.03
CA SER A 131 20.05 52.53 18.10
C SER A 131 19.91 53.69 17.12
N PRO A 132 18.76 53.82 16.42
CA PRO A 132 18.15 55.14 16.34
C PRO A 132 16.63 55.12 16.52
N LYS A 133 16.23 55.94 17.49
CA LYS A 133 15.12 56.93 17.45
C LYS A 133 13.78 56.52 16.84
N LYS A 134 12.79 56.51 17.75
CA LYS A 134 11.39 56.94 17.54
C LYS A 134 11.23 57.91 16.37
N SER A 135 10.39 57.54 15.41
CA SER A 135 9.58 58.51 14.66
C SER A 135 8.14 58.03 14.62
N SER A 136 7.31 58.76 15.34
CA SER A 136 5.85 58.69 15.32
C SER A 136 5.29 58.96 13.93
N SER A 137 4.42 58.07 13.42
CA SER A 137 3.44 58.46 12.42
C SER A 137 2.11 57.78 12.71
N LYS A 138 1.12 58.62 13.04
CA LYS A 138 -0.27 58.32 13.36
C LYS A 138 -0.92 57.37 12.36
N THR A 139 -1.51 56.31 12.88
CA THR A 139 -2.58 55.53 12.23
C THR A 139 -3.85 56.39 12.14
N PRO A 140 -4.45 56.63 10.96
CA PRO A 140 -5.83 57.05 10.90
C PRO A 140 -6.72 55.80 10.91
N SER A 141 -7.49 55.69 11.98
CA SER A 141 -8.70 54.86 12.06
C SER A 141 -9.61 55.16 10.87
N SER A 142 -9.93 54.15 10.08
CA SER A 142 -11.19 54.13 9.33
C SER A 142 -11.67 52.68 9.16
N ALA A 143 -12.47 52.26 10.13
CA ALA A 143 -13.33 51.10 10.05
C ALA A 143 -14.37 51.31 8.94
N ILE A 144 -14.00 51.01 7.70
CA ILE A 144 -14.98 50.71 6.65
C ILE A 144 -15.39 49.25 6.84
N LYS A 145 -16.63 49.05 7.28
CA LYS A 145 -17.25 47.77 7.63
C LYS A 145 -16.97 46.70 6.55
N GLN A 146 -16.11 45.72 6.88
CA GLN A 146 -15.79 44.57 6.02
C GLN A 146 -17.06 43.82 5.55
N THR A 147 -18.14 43.86 6.32
CA THR A 147 -19.41 43.18 6.03
C THR A 147 -20.13 43.73 4.81
N ASP A 148 -20.04 45.03 4.51
CA ASP A 148 -20.66 45.65 3.34
C ASP A 148 -19.86 45.42 2.06
N ALA A 149 -18.53 45.33 2.18
CA ALA A 149 -17.65 44.95 1.08
C ALA A 149 -17.90 43.49 0.65
N TYR A 150 -18.06 42.57 1.61
CA TYR A 150 -18.36 41.16 1.34
C TYR A 150 -19.77 40.94 0.75
N LYS A 151 -20.81 41.64 1.24
CA LYS A 151 -22.16 41.58 0.63
C LYS A 151 -22.21 42.13 -0.80
N LYS A 152 -21.42 43.16 -1.11
CA LYS A 152 -21.26 43.67 -2.49
C LYS A 152 -20.47 42.70 -3.38
N LEU A 153 -19.48 42.00 -2.82
CA LEU A 153 -18.69 40.98 -3.52
C LEU A 153 -19.57 39.80 -4.00
N ASP A 154 -20.48 39.34 -3.15
CA ASP A 154 -21.36 38.20 -3.44
C ASP A 154 -22.47 38.55 -4.45
N LYS A 155 -22.95 39.80 -4.44
CA LYS A 155 -23.87 40.32 -5.48
C LYS A 155 -23.20 40.44 -6.86
N LEU A 156 -21.90 40.75 -6.91
CA LEU A 156 -21.12 40.80 -8.15
C LEU A 156 -20.79 39.39 -8.68
N LYS A 157 -20.48 38.43 -7.80
CA LYS A 157 -20.29 37.02 -8.18
C LYS A 157 -21.53 36.38 -8.81
N LYS A 158 -22.73 36.78 -8.38
CA LYS A 158 -24.01 36.23 -8.88
C LYS A 158 -24.50 36.86 -10.20
N LYS A 159 -24.04 38.06 -10.58
CA LYS A 159 -24.53 38.76 -11.78
C LYS A 159 -23.63 38.65 -13.01
N ASP A 160 -22.31 38.53 -12.85
CA ASP A 160 -21.36 38.54 -13.97
C ASP A 160 -20.45 37.30 -13.90
N ASN A 161 -20.83 36.22 -14.61
CA ASN A 161 -20.11 34.94 -14.53
C ASN A 161 -19.05 34.72 -15.63
N ASP A 162 -18.74 35.72 -16.45
CA ASP A 162 -17.74 35.58 -17.52
C ASP A 162 -16.44 36.33 -17.19
N GLY A 163 -15.34 35.58 -17.08
CA GLY A 163 -13.98 36.08 -16.83
C GLY A 163 -13.45 37.23 -17.72
N PRO A 164 -13.80 37.34 -19.02
CA PRO A 164 -13.31 38.45 -19.86
C PRO A 164 -13.83 39.83 -19.46
N ASP A 165 -15.05 39.93 -18.90
CA ASP A 165 -15.68 41.23 -18.61
C ASP A 165 -15.03 41.98 -17.42
N LEU A 166 -14.43 41.24 -16.47
CA LEU A 166 -13.73 41.84 -15.34
C LEU A 166 -12.40 42.50 -15.75
N GLN A 167 -11.66 41.89 -16.68
CA GLN A 167 -10.43 42.48 -17.20
C GLN A 167 -10.72 43.74 -18.03
N ASP A 168 -11.80 43.76 -18.80
CA ASP A 168 -12.24 44.95 -19.53
C ASP A 168 -12.74 46.06 -18.61
N LYS A 169 -13.48 45.73 -17.55
CA LYS A 169 -13.86 46.72 -16.52
C LYS A 169 -12.64 47.32 -15.82
N ALA A 170 -11.63 46.52 -15.52
CA ALA A 170 -10.40 47.01 -14.90
C ALA A 170 -9.53 47.84 -15.87
N ARG A 171 -9.46 47.46 -17.15
CA ARG A 171 -8.84 48.27 -18.23
C ARG A 171 -9.55 49.63 -18.39
N LYS A 172 -10.88 49.65 -18.43
CA LYS A 172 -11.68 50.89 -18.50
C LYS A 172 -11.46 51.81 -17.30
N LEU A 173 -11.24 51.25 -16.11
CA LEU A 173 -10.93 52.01 -14.90
C LEU A 173 -9.45 52.42 -14.77
N LYS A 174 -8.62 52.15 -15.79
CA LYS A 174 -7.18 52.42 -15.82
C LYS A 174 -6.46 51.96 -14.54
N ILE A 175 -6.77 50.75 -14.10
CA ILE A 175 -6.14 50.16 -12.92
C ILE A 175 -4.79 49.58 -13.36
N THR A 176 -3.70 50.16 -12.88
CA THR A 176 -2.35 49.60 -12.98
C THR A 176 -2.03 48.83 -11.70
N TYR A 177 -1.36 47.69 -11.84
CA TYR A 177 -0.94 46.84 -10.73
C TYR A 177 0.58 46.71 -10.77
N ALA A 178 1.23 47.16 -9.71
CA ALA A 178 2.63 46.90 -9.46
C ALA A 178 2.74 45.83 -8.35
N ASP A 179 3.66 44.89 -8.47
CA ASP A 179 4.01 44.02 -7.35
C ASP A 179 4.74 44.78 -6.24
N GLN A 180 5.14 44.07 -5.20
CA GLN A 180 5.87 44.64 -4.06
C GLN A 180 7.23 45.23 -4.47
N ASP A 181 7.74 44.83 -5.65
CA ASP A 181 9.00 45.29 -6.21
C ASP A 181 8.81 46.45 -7.21
N GLY A 182 7.57 46.89 -7.44
CA GLY A 182 7.23 48.03 -8.31
C GLY A 182 7.10 47.69 -9.79
N GLU A 183 7.20 46.41 -10.18
CA GLU A 183 7.09 46.00 -11.59
C GLU A 183 5.63 45.89 -12.03
N ASN A 184 5.31 46.44 -13.21
CA ASN A 184 3.96 46.41 -13.76
C ASN A 184 3.57 44.98 -14.19
N ILE A 185 2.66 44.35 -13.45
CA ILE A 185 2.16 43.02 -13.79
C ILE A 185 1.09 43.13 -14.88
N SER A 186 1.21 42.32 -15.93
CA SER A 186 0.17 42.17 -16.95
C SER A 186 -1.16 41.68 -16.34
N MET A 187 -2.24 42.43 -16.60
CA MET A 187 -3.61 42.17 -16.12
C MET A 187 -4.13 40.75 -16.39
N GLY A 188 -3.58 40.06 -17.40
CA GLY A 188 -3.93 38.68 -17.73
C GLY A 188 -3.46 37.64 -16.70
N LYS A 189 -2.48 37.97 -15.85
CA LYS A 189 -1.89 37.06 -14.85
C LYS A 189 -2.51 37.18 -13.45
N LEU A 190 -3.32 38.21 -13.19
CA LEU A 190 -3.94 38.43 -11.88
C LEU A 190 -5.08 37.45 -11.61
N ARG A 191 -5.17 36.96 -10.38
CA ARG A 191 -6.26 36.07 -9.97
C ARG A 191 -7.57 36.85 -9.90
N LYS A 192 -8.71 36.21 -10.23
CA LYS A 192 -10.04 36.85 -10.27
C LYS A 192 -10.38 37.66 -9.01
N HIS A 193 -9.99 37.16 -7.83
CA HIS A 193 -10.22 37.84 -6.54
C HIS A 193 -9.45 39.16 -6.41
N GLU A 194 -8.19 39.22 -6.87
CA GLU A 194 -7.34 40.41 -6.81
C GLU A 194 -7.87 41.51 -7.73
N LEU A 195 -8.35 41.13 -8.92
CA LEU A 195 -8.98 42.05 -9.87
C LEU A 195 -10.24 42.71 -9.28
N ILE A 196 -11.08 41.92 -8.59
CA ILE A 196 -12.32 42.42 -7.99
C ILE A 196 -12.01 43.40 -6.86
N LEU A 197 -11.04 43.09 -5.99
CA LEU A 197 -10.61 44.00 -4.92
C LEU A 197 -10.06 45.31 -5.49
N ALA A 198 -9.29 45.26 -6.57
CA ALA A 198 -8.75 46.44 -7.23
C ALA A 198 -9.84 47.33 -7.82
N ILE A 199 -10.83 46.74 -8.49
CA ILE A 199 -12.00 47.45 -9.05
C ILE A 199 -12.80 48.12 -7.94
N LEU A 200 -13.08 47.43 -6.83
CA LEU A 200 -13.81 47.99 -5.71
C LEU A 200 -13.05 49.14 -5.04
N LYS A 201 -11.73 48.99 -4.85
CA LYS A 201 -10.87 50.02 -4.28
C LYS A 201 -10.81 51.29 -5.14
N LYS A 202 -10.81 51.16 -6.47
CA LYS A 202 -10.83 52.31 -7.40
C LYS A 202 -12.21 52.98 -7.46
N LYS A 203 -13.30 52.20 -7.47
CA LYS A 203 -14.69 52.72 -7.43
C LYS A 203 -15.03 53.44 -6.12
N GLY A 204 -14.41 53.05 -5.00
CA GLY A 204 -14.58 53.72 -3.72
C GLY A 204 -13.87 55.07 -3.58
N LYS A 205 -13.01 55.46 -4.53
CA LYS A 205 -12.21 56.70 -4.48
C LYS A 205 -12.73 57.83 -5.40
N GLY A 206 -13.87 57.67 -6.05
CA GLY A 206 -14.48 58.71 -6.89
C GLY A 206 -15.44 59.59 -6.11
N SER A 207 -15.10 60.88 -5.98
CA SER A 207 -15.96 61.94 -5.48
C SER A 207 -17.28 62.03 -6.23
N ILE A 208 -18.35 62.29 -5.49
CA ILE A 208 -19.68 62.66 -6.01
C ILE A 208 -19.52 63.92 -6.87
N SER A 209 -19.82 63.82 -8.15
CA SER A 209 -20.11 64.97 -9.01
C SER A 209 -21.39 64.67 -9.82
N THR A 210 -22.50 65.23 -9.38
CA THR A 210 -23.61 65.68 -10.24
C THR A 210 -23.18 67.03 -10.88
N PRO A 211 -23.64 67.43 -12.10
CA PRO A 211 -25.08 67.48 -12.44
C PRO A 211 -25.53 67.35 -13.93
N THR A 212 -26.85 67.19 -14.05
CA THR A 212 -27.84 67.66 -15.07
C THR A 212 -28.02 67.05 -16.49
N PRO A 213 -29.29 67.02 -17.00
CA PRO A 213 -29.76 66.29 -18.19
C PRO A 213 -29.78 67.15 -19.46
N PRO A 214 -29.94 66.57 -20.67
CA PRO A 214 -31.16 66.93 -21.43
C PRO A 214 -31.71 65.88 -22.44
N LYS A 215 -33.04 65.99 -22.61
CA LYS A 215 -33.84 66.01 -23.86
C LYS A 215 -34.04 64.76 -24.74
N LYS A 216 -35.36 64.53 -24.94
CA LYS A 216 -36.08 63.78 -25.97
C LYS A 216 -35.70 64.15 -27.43
N LYS A 217 -35.99 63.18 -28.32
CA LYS A 217 -36.35 63.20 -29.77
C LYS A 217 -35.37 62.29 -30.56
N GLY A 218 -35.76 61.36 -31.43
CA GLY A 218 -37.05 60.84 -31.87
C GLY A 218 -36.88 59.72 -32.91
N LYS A 219 -37.89 58.86 -33.02
CA LYS A 219 -38.50 58.31 -34.25
C LYS A 219 -37.58 57.87 -35.42
N LYS A 220 -37.49 56.54 -35.66
CA LYS A 220 -37.71 55.96 -37.00
C LYS A 220 -38.06 54.46 -36.94
N ARG A 221 -39.20 54.13 -37.56
CA ARG A 221 -39.74 52.79 -37.86
C ARG A 221 -38.95 52.18 -39.02
N THR A 222 -38.82 50.86 -39.07
CA THR A 222 -39.09 50.05 -40.27
C THR A 222 -39.17 48.54 -39.95
N HIS A 223 -40.37 47.99 -40.23
CA HIS A 223 -40.74 46.70 -40.82
C HIS A 223 -40.16 45.33 -40.37
N THR A 224 -41.13 44.49 -39.95
CA THR A 224 -41.27 43.01 -39.85
C THR A 224 -40.87 42.24 -41.14
N PRO A 225 -40.60 40.91 -41.15
CA PRO A 225 -41.59 39.84 -40.85
C PRO A 225 -41.06 38.57 -40.10
N PRO A 226 -41.92 37.59 -39.74
CA PRO A 226 -41.73 36.66 -38.61
C PRO A 226 -41.26 35.24 -39.01
N PRO A 227 -40.69 34.44 -38.07
CA PRO A 227 -40.43 33.03 -38.32
C PRO A 227 -41.57 32.10 -37.83
N LYS A 228 -41.72 31.03 -38.60
CA LYS A 228 -42.84 30.09 -38.73
C LYS A 228 -42.93 29.08 -37.56
N LYS A 229 -44.17 28.79 -37.14
CA LYS A 229 -44.56 27.64 -36.31
C LYS A 229 -44.36 26.32 -37.07
N LYS A 230 -43.66 25.35 -36.49
CA LYS A 230 -43.65 23.94 -36.93
C LYS A 230 -44.63 23.11 -36.09
N ARG A 231 -45.55 22.43 -36.78
CA ARG A 231 -46.45 21.40 -36.26
C ARG A 231 -45.72 20.05 -36.22
N THR A 232 -45.96 19.27 -35.16
CA THR A 232 -45.62 17.85 -35.06
C THR A 232 -46.85 16.96 -35.39
N PRO A 233 -46.66 15.76 -35.96
CA PRO A 233 -47.75 14.92 -36.45
C PRO A 233 -48.22 13.83 -35.46
N THR A 234 -49.50 13.49 -35.62
CA THR A 234 -50.34 12.51 -34.91
C THR A 234 -50.01 11.05 -35.28
N PRO A 235 -50.14 10.06 -34.37
CA PRO A 235 -49.94 8.64 -34.67
C PRO A 235 -51.21 7.90 -35.17
N PRO A 236 -51.06 6.76 -35.89
CA PRO A 236 -52.16 6.05 -36.57
C PRO A 236 -52.93 5.03 -35.70
N PRO A 237 -54.10 4.53 -36.16
CA PRO A 237 -55.15 3.97 -35.32
C PRO A 237 -55.05 2.46 -35.01
N LYS A 238 -55.62 2.09 -33.85
CA LYS A 238 -55.71 0.73 -33.29
C LYS A 238 -56.65 -0.18 -34.11
N LYS A 239 -56.18 -1.39 -34.45
CA LYS A 239 -56.98 -2.49 -35.04
C LYS A 239 -57.75 -3.28 -33.97
N LYS A 240 -58.97 -3.68 -34.35
CA LYS A 240 -59.98 -4.42 -33.58
C LYS A 240 -59.54 -5.87 -33.28
N ARG A 241 -59.86 -6.34 -32.07
CA ARG A 241 -59.78 -7.73 -31.60
C ARG A 241 -60.97 -8.56 -32.12
N THR A 242 -60.71 -9.80 -32.52
CA THR A 242 -61.70 -10.86 -32.71
C THR A 242 -61.63 -11.89 -31.56
N PRO A 243 -62.72 -12.61 -31.24
CA PRO A 243 -62.80 -13.50 -30.07
C PRO A 243 -62.25 -14.92 -30.35
N ILE A 244 -61.64 -15.51 -29.31
CA ILE A 244 -61.09 -16.87 -29.28
C ILE A 244 -62.15 -17.84 -28.73
N PRO A 245 -62.42 -19.00 -29.37
CA PRO A 245 -63.21 -20.08 -28.78
C PRO A 245 -62.37 -21.05 -27.91
N PRO A 246 -62.96 -21.74 -26.93
CA PRO A 246 -62.21 -22.51 -25.92
C PRO A 246 -61.88 -23.94 -26.39
N PRO A 247 -60.71 -24.50 -26.08
CA PRO A 247 -60.41 -25.89 -26.42
C PRO A 247 -60.80 -26.87 -25.31
N LYS A 248 -61.44 -27.96 -25.74
CA LYS A 248 -61.79 -29.14 -24.95
C LYS A 248 -60.55 -29.97 -24.58
N LYS A 249 -60.57 -30.51 -23.36
CA LYS A 249 -59.65 -31.55 -22.85
C LYS A 249 -59.75 -32.84 -23.67
N LYS A 250 -58.61 -33.50 -23.97
CA LYS A 250 -58.45 -34.97 -23.94
C LYS A 250 -57.00 -35.48 -24.10
N SER A 251 -56.67 -36.39 -23.18
CA SER A 251 -55.76 -37.55 -23.17
C SER A 251 -54.30 -37.49 -23.69
N LYS A 252 -53.41 -37.92 -22.79
CA LYS A 252 -51.98 -38.24 -22.95
C LYS A 252 -51.76 -39.38 -23.95
N LYS A 253 -50.97 -39.15 -25.00
CA LYS A 253 -50.31 -40.18 -25.82
C LYS A 253 -48.80 -39.87 -25.86
N LYS A 254 -47.97 -40.78 -25.34
CA LYS A 254 -46.49 -40.65 -25.32
C LYS A 254 -46.00 -40.44 -26.76
N LYS A 255 -45.48 -39.24 -27.05
CA LYS A 255 -44.85 -38.88 -28.33
C LYS A 255 -43.42 -39.44 -28.38
N LYS A 256 -43.19 -40.39 -29.28
CA LYS A 256 -41.85 -40.73 -29.79
C LYS A 256 -41.27 -39.46 -30.41
N ARG A 257 -40.14 -38.96 -29.88
CA ARG A 257 -39.45 -37.76 -30.40
C ARG A 257 -39.06 -38.02 -31.86
N THR A 258 -39.67 -37.28 -32.79
CA THR A 258 -39.19 -37.17 -34.16
C THR A 258 -37.83 -36.43 -34.15
N PRO A 259 -36.83 -36.87 -34.95
CA PRO A 259 -35.60 -36.12 -35.16
C PRO A 259 -35.94 -34.70 -35.64
N SER A 260 -35.20 -33.70 -35.19
CA SER A 260 -35.39 -32.34 -35.71
C SER A 260 -34.99 -32.31 -37.18
N PRO A 261 -35.78 -31.68 -38.08
CA PRO A 261 -35.53 -31.69 -39.54
C PRO A 261 -34.15 -31.15 -39.94
N VAL A 262 -33.49 -30.41 -39.05
CA VAL A 262 -32.18 -29.80 -39.26
C VAL A 262 -31.05 -30.83 -39.21
N LYS A 263 -31.16 -31.88 -38.39
CA LYS A 263 -30.07 -32.87 -38.25
C LYS A 263 -29.92 -33.74 -39.49
N ASP A 264 -31.04 -34.17 -40.07
CA ASP A 264 -31.05 -35.02 -41.26
C ASP A 264 -30.53 -34.25 -42.49
N ALA A 265 -30.85 -32.96 -42.58
CA ALA A 265 -30.31 -32.07 -43.61
C ALA A 265 -28.80 -31.86 -43.48
N LEU A 266 -28.26 -31.71 -42.26
CA LEU A 266 -26.81 -31.58 -42.05
C LEU A 266 -26.06 -32.88 -42.33
N GLN A 267 -26.69 -34.04 -42.09
CA GLN A 267 -26.08 -35.34 -42.38
C GLN A 267 -25.97 -35.62 -43.88
N SER A 268 -26.87 -35.11 -44.71
CA SER A 268 -26.80 -35.30 -46.17
C SER A 268 -25.78 -34.40 -46.86
N MET A 269 -25.37 -33.28 -46.23
CA MET A 269 -24.35 -32.38 -46.78
C MET A 269 -22.97 -33.04 -46.91
N SER A 270 -22.24 -32.66 -47.95
CA SER A 270 -20.84 -33.03 -48.13
C SER A 270 -19.94 -32.32 -47.11
N ARG A 271 -18.74 -32.88 -46.85
CA ARG A 271 -17.75 -32.21 -45.96
C ARG A 271 -17.38 -30.81 -46.44
N LYS A 272 -17.35 -30.56 -47.76
CA LYS A 272 -17.02 -29.25 -48.33
C LYS A 272 -18.12 -28.22 -48.02
N GLU A 273 -19.38 -28.61 -48.13
CA GLU A 273 -20.53 -27.75 -47.81
C GLU A 273 -20.60 -27.47 -46.31
N LEU A 274 -20.40 -28.48 -45.46
CA LEU A 274 -20.37 -28.29 -44.00
C LEU A 274 -19.29 -27.29 -43.57
N ARG A 275 -18.08 -27.37 -44.16
CA ARG A 275 -17.03 -26.38 -43.94
C ARG A 275 -17.43 -24.98 -44.39
N LYS A 276 -18.16 -24.87 -45.51
CA LYS A 276 -18.65 -23.59 -46.02
C LYS A 276 -19.63 -22.97 -45.03
N VAL A 277 -20.61 -23.74 -44.55
CA VAL A 277 -21.59 -23.29 -43.55
C VAL A 277 -20.91 -22.91 -42.23
N LEU A 278 -19.95 -23.69 -41.74
CA LEU A 278 -19.17 -23.35 -40.54
C LEU A 278 -18.43 -22.00 -40.70
N ARG A 279 -17.81 -21.76 -41.85
CA ARG A 279 -17.16 -20.47 -42.15
C ARG A 279 -18.15 -19.32 -42.28
N GLU A 280 -19.31 -19.55 -42.89
CA GLU A 280 -20.40 -18.57 -42.96
C GLU A 280 -20.91 -18.18 -41.57
N THR A 281 -20.89 -19.13 -40.62
CA THR A 281 -21.12 -18.82 -39.19
C THR A 281 -19.93 -18.16 -38.49
N GLY A 282 -18.84 -17.84 -39.18
CA GLY A 282 -17.69 -17.15 -38.59
C GLY A 282 -16.77 -18.03 -37.75
N LEU A 283 -16.80 -19.36 -37.92
CA LEU A 283 -15.85 -20.27 -37.28
C LEU A 283 -14.62 -20.46 -38.17
N THR A 284 -13.45 -20.26 -37.58
CA THR A 284 -12.14 -20.39 -38.25
C THR A 284 -11.51 -21.76 -37.99
N THR A 285 -11.76 -22.34 -36.82
CA THR A 285 -11.26 -23.65 -36.40
C THR A 285 -12.42 -24.59 -36.12
N PHE A 286 -12.36 -25.81 -36.67
CA PHE A 286 -13.39 -26.83 -36.50
C PHE A 286 -12.81 -28.23 -36.74
N PRO A 287 -13.47 -29.29 -36.22
CA PRO A 287 -13.03 -30.67 -36.39
C PRO A 287 -12.89 -31.08 -37.87
N LYS A 288 -11.96 -32.00 -38.15
CA LYS A 288 -11.70 -32.48 -39.52
C LYS A 288 -12.72 -33.52 -39.98
N ASP A 289 -13.32 -34.22 -39.03
CA ASP A 289 -14.31 -35.27 -39.26
C ASP A 289 -15.71 -34.67 -39.51
N LYS A 290 -16.51 -35.40 -40.31
CA LYS A 290 -17.84 -34.93 -40.72
C LYS A 290 -18.78 -34.80 -39.52
N GLN A 291 -18.71 -35.74 -38.59
CA GLN A 291 -19.60 -35.78 -37.44
C GLN A 291 -19.32 -34.61 -36.49
N GLY A 292 -18.06 -34.35 -36.18
CA GLY A 292 -17.61 -33.21 -35.39
C GLY A 292 -18.04 -31.87 -35.99
N MET A 293 -18.02 -31.71 -37.33
CA MET A 293 -18.56 -30.51 -37.99
C MET A 293 -20.07 -30.34 -37.78
N ILE A 294 -20.85 -31.43 -37.88
CA ILE A 294 -22.29 -31.42 -37.67
C ILE A 294 -22.61 -31.11 -36.20
N ASP A 295 -21.86 -31.71 -35.28
CA ASP A 295 -22.01 -31.51 -33.84
C ASP A 295 -21.67 -30.08 -33.44
N TYR A 296 -20.66 -29.47 -34.06
CA TYR A 296 -20.33 -28.06 -33.91
C TYR A 296 -21.45 -27.13 -34.40
N LEU A 297 -22.01 -27.38 -35.60
CA LEU A 297 -23.13 -26.58 -36.12
C LEU A 297 -24.37 -26.70 -35.22
N ASN A 298 -24.63 -27.89 -34.70
CA ASN A 298 -25.70 -28.10 -33.72
C ASN A 298 -25.42 -27.36 -32.41
N ALA A 299 -24.17 -27.33 -31.92
CA ALA A 299 -23.81 -26.62 -30.70
C ALA A 299 -23.98 -25.09 -30.88
N VAL A 300 -23.54 -24.53 -32.00
CA VAL A 300 -23.73 -23.10 -32.31
C VAL A 300 -25.22 -22.73 -32.31
N ASN A 301 -26.08 -23.57 -32.90
CA ASN A 301 -27.51 -23.29 -33.00
C ASN A 301 -28.29 -23.52 -31.71
N ASN A 302 -27.90 -24.49 -30.88
CA ASN A 302 -28.67 -24.91 -29.70
C ASN A 302 -28.10 -24.40 -28.38
N ASN A 303 -26.77 -24.35 -28.23
CA ASN A 303 -26.11 -24.04 -26.96
C ASN A 303 -25.65 -22.57 -26.90
N GLY A 304 -25.57 -21.90 -28.04
CA GLY A 304 -25.15 -20.50 -28.16
C GLY A 304 -23.64 -20.32 -28.29
N ARG A 305 -23.21 -19.06 -28.16
CA ARG A 305 -21.81 -18.63 -28.23
C ARG A 305 -21.32 -18.12 -26.88
N CYS A 306 -20.00 -18.12 -26.72
CA CYS A 306 -19.33 -17.58 -25.54
C CYS A 306 -18.18 -16.66 -25.95
N ASP A 307 -17.92 -15.66 -25.12
CA ASP A 307 -16.73 -14.82 -25.23
C ASP A 307 -16.23 -14.49 -23.81
N PRO A 308 -15.25 -15.26 -23.30
CA PRO A 308 -14.68 -15.03 -21.98
C PRO A 308 -14.01 -13.66 -21.80
N GLU A 309 -13.53 -13.02 -22.88
CA GLU A 309 -12.91 -11.68 -22.81
C GLU A 309 -13.97 -10.59 -22.60
N GLU A 310 -15.17 -10.77 -23.15
CA GLU A 310 -16.33 -9.90 -22.94
C GLU A 310 -17.18 -10.29 -21.72
N GLY A 311 -16.81 -11.38 -21.03
CA GLY A 311 -17.57 -11.91 -19.89
C GLY A 311 -18.86 -12.65 -20.28
N GLN A 312 -18.99 -13.06 -21.55
CA GLN A 312 -20.10 -13.88 -22.03
C GLN A 312 -19.77 -15.36 -21.84
N TRP A 313 -20.41 -16.00 -20.87
CA TRP A 313 -20.16 -17.40 -20.53
C TRP A 313 -21.23 -18.33 -21.10
N CYS A 314 -20.88 -19.61 -21.28
CA CYS A 314 -21.86 -20.63 -21.57
C CYS A 314 -22.82 -20.85 -20.40
N ASN A 315 -24.09 -21.11 -20.72
CA ASN A 315 -25.13 -21.41 -19.75
C ASN A 315 -25.01 -22.85 -19.22
N GLY A 316 -25.30 -23.08 -17.95
CA GLY A 316 -25.32 -24.42 -17.36
C GLY A 316 -23.95 -25.12 -17.36
N GLU A 317 -23.94 -26.40 -17.73
CA GLU A 317 -22.77 -27.30 -17.74
C GLU A 317 -21.99 -27.29 -19.06
N PHE A 318 -22.32 -26.39 -19.98
CA PHE A 318 -21.61 -26.28 -21.24
C PHE A 318 -20.22 -25.66 -21.05
N VAL A 319 -19.26 -26.15 -21.83
CA VAL A 319 -17.87 -25.73 -21.83
C VAL A 319 -17.61 -24.82 -23.02
N CYS A 320 -16.94 -23.69 -22.81
CA CYS A 320 -16.68 -22.74 -23.88
C CYS A 320 -15.44 -23.14 -24.69
N ASP A 321 -15.59 -23.45 -25.98
CA ASP A 321 -14.46 -23.59 -26.90
C ASP A 321 -13.94 -22.22 -27.34
N ILE A 322 -12.71 -21.89 -26.93
CA ILE A 322 -12.05 -20.59 -27.15
C ILE A 322 -11.11 -20.57 -28.37
N ASN A 323 -11.10 -21.63 -29.19
CA ASN A 323 -10.35 -21.65 -30.45
C ASN A 323 -10.97 -20.74 -31.52
N ASN A 324 -12.22 -20.30 -31.30
CA ASN A 324 -12.94 -19.35 -32.13
C ASN A 324 -13.30 -18.11 -31.29
N LYS A 325 -13.43 -16.95 -31.95
CA LYS A 325 -13.89 -15.70 -31.32
C LYS A 325 -15.01 -15.07 -32.17
N PRO A 326 -16.27 -15.00 -31.67
CA PRO A 326 -16.75 -15.59 -30.42
C PRO A 326 -16.70 -17.13 -30.45
N GLY A 327 -16.48 -17.74 -29.28
CA GLY A 327 -16.39 -19.17 -29.05
C GLY A 327 -17.73 -19.90 -29.09
N VAL A 328 -17.70 -21.23 -28.97
CA VAL A 328 -18.89 -22.10 -29.07
C VAL A 328 -19.10 -22.89 -27.78
N CYS A 329 -20.35 -22.96 -27.32
CA CYS A 329 -20.70 -23.74 -26.12
C CYS A 329 -20.88 -25.22 -26.44
N LEU A 330 -19.92 -26.05 -26.04
CA LEU A 330 -19.90 -27.49 -26.28
C LEU A 330 -20.38 -28.26 -25.05
N SER A 331 -20.97 -29.45 -25.25
CA SER A 331 -21.17 -30.39 -24.15
C SER A 331 -19.84 -31.00 -23.69
N PRO A 332 -19.72 -31.47 -22.43
CA PRO A 332 -18.49 -32.10 -21.94
C PRO A 332 -18.00 -33.27 -22.81
N SER A 333 -18.92 -34.01 -23.43
CA SER A 333 -18.60 -35.09 -24.38
C SER A 333 -17.99 -34.59 -25.69
N GLN A 334 -18.38 -33.41 -26.17
CA GLN A 334 -17.86 -32.79 -27.39
C GLN A 334 -16.50 -32.10 -27.16
N ALA A 335 -16.21 -31.76 -25.91
CA ALA A 335 -14.99 -31.08 -25.49
C ALA A 335 -13.79 -32.03 -25.25
N GLN A 336 -13.97 -33.34 -25.46
CA GLN A 336 -12.91 -34.32 -25.25
C GLN A 336 -11.75 -34.10 -26.24
N GLY A 337 -10.52 -34.13 -25.73
CA GLY A 337 -9.29 -34.01 -26.53
C GLY A 337 -8.74 -32.58 -26.67
N PHE A 338 -9.38 -31.59 -26.02
CA PHE A 338 -8.82 -30.25 -25.85
C PHE A 338 -8.19 -30.09 -24.47
N ASP A 339 -7.31 -29.10 -24.33
CA ASP A 339 -6.82 -28.71 -23.02
C ASP A 339 -7.95 -28.01 -22.24
N GLU A 340 -8.07 -28.31 -20.95
CA GLU A 340 -9.08 -27.70 -20.08
C GLU A 340 -8.47 -26.59 -19.22
N TRP A 341 -9.21 -25.49 -19.06
CA TRP A 341 -8.89 -24.44 -18.10
C TRP A 341 -10.13 -23.91 -17.40
N GLU A 342 -10.09 -23.90 -16.06
CA GLU A 342 -11.15 -23.34 -15.23
C GLU A 342 -10.81 -21.93 -14.76
N TYR A 343 -11.75 -21.00 -14.95
CA TYR A 343 -11.65 -19.62 -14.51
C TYR A 343 -13.00 -19.16 -13.96
N GLN A 344 -13.02 -18.63 -12.72
CA GLN A 344 -14.25 -18.19 -12.04
C GLN A 344 -15.35 -19.27 -11.97
N GLY A 345 -14.98 -20.55 -11.81
CA GLY A 345 -15.92 -21.67 -11.77
C GLY A 345 -16.55 -22.01 -13.13
N LYS A 346 -16.04 -21.43 -14.22
CA LYS A 346 -16.45 -21.74 -15.60
C LYS A 346 -15.33 -22.47 -16.31
N LYS A 347 -15.70 -23.57 -16.99
CA LYS A 347 -14.76 -24.38 -17.77
C LYS A 347 -14.66 -23.86 -19.20
N MET A 348 -13.43 -23.77 -19.68
CA MET A 348 -13.10 -23.41 -21.05
C MET A 348 -12.17 -24.47 -21.64
N VAL A 349 -12.31 -24.73 -22.93
CA VAL A 349 -11.49 -25.68 -23.67
C VAL A 349 -10.90 -25.05 -24.90
N GLY A 350 -9.68 -25.46 -25.26
CA GLY A 350 -9.03 -24.96 -26.46
C GLY A 350 -7.71 -25.66 -26.72
N THR A 351 -7.04 -25.22 -27.77
CA THR A 351 -5.62 -25.49 -27.99
C THR A 351 -4.79 -24.82 -26.89
N ALA A 352 -3.65 -25.41 -26.52
CA ALA A 352 -2.70 -24.82 -25.57
C ALA A 352 -2.40 -23.34 -25.88
N ASP A 353 -2.25 -23.00 -27.16
CA ASP A 353 -2.01 -21.64 -27.63
C ASP A 353 -3.18 -20.71 -27.34
N ALA A 354 -4.42 -21.12 -27.66
CA ALA A 354 -5.63 -20.35 -27.37
C ALA A 354 -5.82 -20.11 -25.86
N ILE A 355 -5.60 -21.14 -25.04
CA ILE A 355 -5.68 -21.02 -23.58
C ILE A 355 -4.59 -20.10 -23.06
N SER A 356 -3.37 -20.19 -23.58
CA SER A 356 -2.27 -19.32 -23.16
C SER A 356 -2.54 -17.85 -23.53
N ALA A 357 -3.11 -17.61 -24.73
CA ALA A 357 -3.50 -16.28 -25.20
C ALA A 357 -4.61 -15.70 -24.33
N LEU A 358 -5.63 -16.52 -24.00
CA LEU A 358 -6.71 -16.08 -23.12
C LEU A 358 -6.21 -15.83 -21.69
N LYS A 359 -5.35 -16.69 -21.13
CA LYS A 359 -4.68 -16.45 -19.84
C LYS A 359 -3.91 -15.13 -19.85
N GLN A 360 -3.32 -14.74 -20.97
CA GLN A 360 -2.64 -13.45 -21.10
C GLN A 360 -3.59 -12.27 -21.24
N ALA A 361 -4.70 -12.43 -21.97
CA ALA A 361 -5.73 -11.40 -22.11
C ALA A 361 -6.45 -11.13 -20.78
N MET A 362 -6.74 -12.19 -20.02
CA MET A 362 -7.43 -12.16 -18.73
C MET A 362 -6.51 -11.79 -17.56
N LYS A 363 -5.18 -11.89 -17.72
CA LYS A 363 -4.26 -11.31 -16.73
C LYS A 363 -4.56 -9.82 -16.66
N PRO A 364 -4.82 -9.25 -15.46
CA PRO A 364 -5.00 -7.82 -15.33
C PRO A 364 -3.77 -7.19 -15.95
N LYS A 365 -3.95 -6.49 -17.08
CA LYS A 365 -2.84 -5.83 -17.77
C LYS A 365 -2.20 -4.95 -16.71
N LYS A 366 -1.05 -5.38 -16.18
CA LYS A 366 -0.19 -4.54 -15.35
C LYS A 366 0.11 -3.38 -16.26
N SER A 367 -0.64 -2.31 -16.12
CA SER A 367 -0.59 -1.18 -17.01
C SER A 367 0.88 -0.79 -17.03
N LYS A 368 1.55 -1.08 -18.16
CA LYS A 368 2.84 -0.48 -18.43
C LYS A 368 2.52 0.99 -18.32
N LYS A 369 3.03 1.61 -17.26
CA LYS A 369 2.84 3.01 -16.87
C LYS A 369 3.46 3.87 -17.96
N LYS A 370 2.88 3.86 -19.16
CA LYS A 370 2.85 5.00 -20.04
C LYS A 370 2.26 6.09 -19.16
N LYS A 371 2.94 7.22 -19.06
CA LYS A 371 2.40 8.45 -18.49
C LYS A 371 1.21 8.94 -19.34
N SER A 372 0.20 8.12 -19.57
CA SER A 372 -1.14 8.60 -19.87
C SER A 372 -1.63 9.17 -18.56
N LYS A 373 -1.87 10.47 -18.58
CA LYS A 373 -2.59 11.23 -17.58
C LYS A 373 -3.96 10.55 -17.41
N ASP A 374 -4.05 9.61 -16.48
CA ASP A 374 -5.31 9.04 -16.03
C ASP A 374 -6.12 10.18 -15.43
N THR A 375 -6.97 10.78 -16.26
CA THR A 375 -8.21 11.37 -15.80
C THR A 375 -9.12 10.23 -15.33
N ARG A 376 -8.78 9.60 -14.20
CA ARG A 376 -9.84 9.35 -13.21
C ARG A 376 -10.50 10.71 -13.01
N PRO A 377 -11.84 10.83 -12.97
CA PRO A 377 -12.44 12.04 -12.44
C PRO A 377 -11.82 12.21 -11.05
N GLN A 378 -10.87 13.13 -10.92
CA GLN A 378 -10.48 13.65 -9.64
C GLN A 378 -11.76 14.31 -9.17
N GLY A 379 -12.59 13.55 -8.44
CA GLY A 379 -13.50 14.18 -7.51
C GLY A 379 -12.61 15.09 -6.69
N ASP A 380 -12.80 16.40 -6.86
CA ASP A 380 -11.97 17.41 -6.23
C ASP A 380 -11.83 17.03 -4.76
N LEU A 381 -10.60 16.76 -4.34
CA LEU A 381 -10.32 16.44 -2.95
C LEU A 381 -10.94 17.56 -2.10
N PRO A 382 -11.76 17.23 -1.09
CA PRO A 382 -12.42 18.25 -0.31
C PRO A 382 -11.35 19.16 0.30
N ASP A 383 -11.62 20.47 0.28
CA ASP A 383 -10.74 21.48 0.85
C ASP A 383 -10.31 21.03 2.26
N PRO A 384 -9.00 20.96 2.58
CA PRO A 384 -8.51 20.52 3.88
C PRO A 384 -9.14 21.22 5.09
N TRP A 385 -9.66 22.44 4.91
CA TRP A 385 -10.31 23.21 5.98
C TRP A 385 -11.84 23.13 5.95
N SER A 386 -12.43 22.47 4.95
CA SER A 386 -13.85 22.13 4.97
C SER A 386 -14.16 21.08 6.04
N VAL A 387 -15.42 20.98 6.43
CA VAL A 387 -15.92 19.92 7.33
C VAL A 387 -15.58 18.52 6.77
N GLU A 388 -15.66 18.35 5.44
CA GLU A 388 -15.30 17.10 4.76
C GLU A 388 -13.79 16.86 4.76
N GLY A 389 -12.97 17.89 4.57
CA GLY A 389 -11.51 17.79 4.67
C GLY A 389 -11.04 17.40 6.07
N LEU A 390 -11.71 17.90 7.12
CA LEU A 390 -11.42 17.54 8.50
C LEU A 390 -11.82 16.09 8.80
N LYS A 391 -13.01 15.65 8.36
CA LYS A 391 -13.44 14.24 8.43
C LYS A 391 -12.44 13.32 7.73
N ARG A 392 -12.00 13.70 6.53
CA ARG A 392 -11.00 12.98 5.76
C ARG A 392 -9.66 12.87 6.50
N LYS A 393 -9.18 13.95 7.11
CA LYS A 393 -7.95 13.95 7.90
C LYS A 393 -8.04 13.00 9.10
N ASN A 394 -9.20 12.95 9.76
CA ASN A 394 -9.44 12.03 10.87
C ASN A 394 -9.40 10.56 10.39
N LEU A 395 -10.09 10.25 9.28
CA LEU A 395 -10.06 8.91 8.67
C LEU A 395 -8.64 8.49 8.26
N ILE A 396 -7.86 9.40 7.66
CA ILE A 396 -6.44 9.13 7.33
C ILE A 396 -5.65 8.77 8.59
N ASN A 397 -5.87 9.46 9.72
CA ASN A 397 -5.20 9.15 10.97
C ASN A 397 -5.61 7.76 11.48
N GLN A 398 -6.90 7.43 11.48
CA GLN A 398 -7.41 6.13 11.93
C GLN A 398 -6.86 4.98 11.08
N VAL A 399 -6.92 5.09 9.75
CA VAL A 399 -6.37 4.07 8.83
C VAL A 399 -4.85 3.96 9.01
N SER A 400 -4.15 5.09 9.15
CA SER A 400 -2.70 5.12 9.35
C SER A 400 -2.29 4.39 10.64
N LEU A 401 -3.02 4.62 11.73
CA LEU A 401 -2.81 3.92 13.01
C LEU A 401 -3.12 2.43 12.89
N ALA A 402 -4.28 2.06 12.33
CA ALA A 402 -4.70 0.67 12.22
C ALA A 402 -3.79 -0.16 11.29
N THR A 403 -3.19 0.45 10.27
CA THR A 403 -2.32 -0.25 9.29
C THR A 403 -0.83 -0.12 9.54
N GLY A 404 -0.41 0.76 10.46
CA GLY A 404 1.00 1.11 10.68
C GLY A 404 1.66 1.87 9.52
N ARG A 405 0.92 2.30 8.49
CA ARG A 405 1.48 3.03 7.34
C ARG A 405 1.46 4.53 7.56
N SER A 406 2.37 5.26 6.92
CA SER A 406 2.44 6.72 7.03
C SER A 406 1.20 7.42 6.47
N LYS A 407 0.76 8.52 7.10
CA LYS A 407 -0.39 9.34 6.67
C LYS A 407 -0.27 9.82 5.22
N SER A 408 0.96 10.06 4.75
CA SER A 408 1.26 10.48 3.37
C SER A 408 0.84 9.44 2.33
N PHE A 409 0.83 8.15 2.68
CA PHE A 409 0.41 7.07 1.80
C PHE A 409 -1.07 7.19 1.41
N TYR A 410 -1.89 7.72 2.31
CA TYR A 410 -3.33 7.88 2.16
C TYR A 410 -3.74 9.28 1.70
N LYS A 411 -2.78 10.17 1.42
CA LYS A 411 -3.05 11.58 1.11
C LYS A 411 -3.88 11.79 -0.16
N ASP A 412 -3.94 10.82 -1.05
CA ASP A 412 -4.70 10.91 -2.32
C ASP A 412 -5.98 10.06 -2.32
N TRP A 413 -6.32 9.40 -1.21
CA TRP A 413 -7.50 8.53 -1.11
C TRP A 413 -8.78 9.32 -0.88
N GLN A 414 -9.90 8.93 -1.50
CA GLN A 414 -11.18 9.57 -1.24
C GLN A 414 -11.72 9.17 0.14
N VAL A 415 -12.67 9.95 0.67
CA VAL A 415 -13.29 9.67 1.98
C VAL A 415 -13.91 8.27 2.01
N GLU A 416 -14.55 7.86 0.92
CA GLU A 416 -15.19 6.55 0.81
C GLU A 416 -14.17 5.40 0.75
N ASP A 417 -13.06 5.59 0.04
CA ASP A 417 -11.98 4.59 0.02
C ASP A 417 -11.39 4.38 1.42
N LEU A 418 -11.26 5.46 2.20
CA LEU A 418 -10.75 5.39 3.58
C LEU A 418 -11.73 4.68 4.52
N ARG A 419 -13.04 4.92 4.36
CA ARG A 419 -14.09 4.23 5.12
C ARG A 419 -14.13 2.74 4.81
N ASN A 420 -14.20 2.39 3.54
CA ASN A 420 -14.19 1.00 3.08
C ASN A 420 -12.94 0.27 3.58
N ARG A 421 -11.80 0.97 3.69
CA ARG A 421 -10.58 0.37 4.25
C ARG A 421 -10.65 0.18 5.76
N LEU A 422 -11.25 1.09 6.52
CA LEU A 422 -11.46 0.90 7.96
C LEU A 422 -12.40 -0.25 8.25
N GLU A 423 -13.54 -0.30 7.56
CA GLU A 423 -14.50 -1.40 7.68
C GLU A 423 -13.86 -2.74 7.33
N GLY A 424 -13.07 -2.80 6.24
CA GLY A 424 -12.31 -4.00 5.90
C GLY A 424 -11.26 -4.40 6.94
N LEU A 425 -10.70 -3.45 7.70
CA LEU A 425 -9.75 -3.75 8.79
C LEU A 425 -10.45 -4.28 10.04
N GLU A 426 -11.68 -3.84 10.32
CA GLU A 426 -12.49 -4.38 11.42
C GLU A 426 -12.84 -5.84 11.16
N VAL A 427 -13.30 -6.17 9.94
CA VAL A 427 -13.56 -7.55 9.53
C VAL A 427 -12.28 -8.41 9.57
N GLU A 428 -11.15 -7.86 9.13
CA GLU A 428 -9.85 -8.55 9.21
C GLU A 428 -9.44 -8.83 10.66
N LYS A 429 -9.67 -7.89 11.58
CA LYS A 429 -9.41 -8.05 13.01
C LYS A 429 -10.31 -9.11 13.65
N GLU A 430 -11.61 -9.08 13.37
CA GLU A 430 -12.56 -10.09 13.87
C GLU A 430 -12.17 -11.49 13.39
N ARG A 431 -11.77 -11.62 12.11
CA ARG A 431 -11.30 -12.88 11.57
C ARG A 431 -10.01 -13.38 12.25
N MET A 432 -9.09 -12.49 12.59
CA MET A 432 -7.89 -12.89 13.33
C MET A 432 -8.19 -13.31 14.77
N LEU A 433 -9.15 -12.66 15.42
CA LEU A 433 -9.59 -13.04 16.77
C LEU A 433 -10.24 -14.43 16.76
N THR A 434 -11.18 -14.69 15.86
CA THR A 434 -11.81 -16.02 15.75
C THR A 434 -10.81 -17.11 15.41
N GLN A 435 -9.85 -16.84 14.52
CA GLN A 435 -8.76 -17.76 14.22
C GLN A 435 -7.87 -18.03 15.45
N SER A 436 -7.61 -17.01 16.27
CA SER A 436 -6.85 -17.16 17.51
C SER A 436 -7.60 -17.96 18.57
N GLU A 437 -8.91 -17.77 18.69
CA GLU A 437 -9.77 -18.55 19.61
C GLU A 437 -9.86 -20.02 19.18
N ASP A 438 -9.99 -20.29 17.88
CA ASP A 438 -9.96 -21.64 17.33
C ASP A 438 -8.62 -22.33 17.60
N GLN A 439 -7.51 -21.60 17.45
CA GLN A 439 -6.19 -22.12 17.76
C GLN A 439 -6.04 -22.40 19.26
N ALA A 440 -6.47 -21.49 20.13
CA ALA A 440 -6.43 -21.69 21.57
C ALA A 440 -7.26 -22.91 22.01
N ARG A 441 -8.45 -23.11 21.42
CA ARG A 441 -9.27 -24.31 21.66
C ARG A 441 -8.57 -25.59 21.20
N ALA A 442 -7.90 -25.56 20.05
CA ALA A 442 -7.15 -26.71 19.56
C ALA A 442 -5.96 -27.04 20.49
N ASP A 443 -5.23 -26.02 20.94
CA ASP A 443 -4.10 -26.17 21.87
C ASP A 443 -4.56 -26.70 23.23
N GLU A 444 -5.71 -26.23 23.74
CA GLU A 444 -6.34 -26.71 24.99
C GLU A 444 -6.73 -28.19 24.87
N ILE A 445 -7.37 -28.60 23.78
CA ILE A 445 -7.71 -30.01 23.52
C ILE A 445 -6.44 -30.87 23.48
N GLN A 446 -5.39 -30.40 22.82
CA GLN A 446 -4.13 -31.13 22.73
C GLN A 446 -3.44 -31.24 24.09
N ALA A 447 -3.38 -30.16 24.86
CA ALA A 447 -2.82 -30.15 26.20
C ALA A 447 -3.59 -31.08 27.14
N ARG A 448 -4.93 -31.06 27.08
CA ARG A 448 -5.78 -31.99 27.81
C ARG A 448 -5.48 -33.45 27.48
N LEU A 449 -5.34 -33.80 26.19
CA LEU A 449 -4.99 -35.16 25.79
C LEU A 449 -3.62 -35.61 26.32
N ILE A 450 -2.64 -34.71 26.34
CA ILE A 450 -1.30 -34.97 26.90
C ILE A 450 -1.41 -35.27 28.40
N MET A 451 -2.17 -34.47 29.15
CA MET A 451 -2.35 -34.67 30.59
C MET A 451 -3.12 -35.95 30.90
N ILE A 452 -4.18 -36.27 30.14
CA ILE A 452 -4.90 -37.55 30.29
C ILE A 452 -3.94 -38.73 30.09
N ASN A 453 -3.07 -38.68 29.07
CA ASN A 453 -2.10 -39.75 28.84
C ASN A 453 -1.08 -39.88 29.98
N GLN A 454 -0.70 -38.77 30.63
CA GLN A 454 0.17 -38.80 31.82
C GLN A 454 -0.54 -39.44 33.01
N ILE A 455 -1.79 -39.05 33.28
CA ILE A 455 -2.60 -39.65 34.35
C ILE A 455 -2.74 -41.16 34.12
N VAL A 456 -3.12 -41.57 32.91
CA VAL A 456 -3.24 -42.99 32.52
C VAL A 456 -1.93 -43.75 32.72
N ALA A 457 -0.79 -43.14 32.43
CA ALA A 457 0.52 -43.76 32.66
C ALA A 457 0.85 -43.94 34.14
N ILE A 458 0.41 -43.02 35.02
CA ILE A 458 0.63 -43.08 36.47
C ILE A 458 -0.35 -44.06 37.14
N THR A 459 -1.64 -43.97 36.81
CA THR A 459 -2.70 -44.73 37.49
C THR A 459 -2.99 -46.10 36.87
N GLY A 460 -2.63 -46.30 35.59
CA GLY A 460 -3.00 -47.49 34.82
C GLY A 460 -4.48 -47.54 34.42
N GLU A 461 -5.26 -46.48 34.64
CA GLU A 461 -6.67 -46.41 34.27
C GLU A 461 -6.86 -46.26 32.75
N ASP A 462 -8.05 -46.60 32.24
CA ASP A 462 -8.38 -46.41 30.82
C ASP A 462 -8.67 -44.93 30.50
N ALA A 463 -8.14 -44.42 29.38
CA ALA A 463 -8.33 -43.03 28.96
C ALA A 463 -9.81 -42.62 28.77
N SER A 464 -10.72 -43.58 28.57
CA SER A 464 -12.16 -43.34 28.45
C SER A 464 -12.80 -42.78 29.71
N VAL A 465 -12.23 -43.04 30.90
CA VAL A 465 -12.69 -42.48 32.19
C VAL A 465 -12.66 -40.95 32.15
N TYR A 466 -11.68 -40.37 31.45
CA TYR A 466 -11.42 -38.93 31.39
C TYR A 466 -12.09 -38.21 30.21
N LYS A 467 -12.89 -38.93 29.39
CA LYS A 467 -13.50 -38.36 28.18
C LYS A 467 -14.47 -37.22 28.48
N GLY A 468 -15.10 -37.22 29.66
CA GLY A 468 -16.02 -36.17 30.12
C GLY A 468 -15.37 -34.99 30.84
N TYR A 469 -14.10 -35.10 31.22
CA TYR A 469 -13.46 -34.12 32.09
C TYR A 469 -13.16 -32.82 31.32
N ASN A 470 -13.30 -31.64 31.91
CA ASN A 470 -12.77 -30.41 31.30
C ASN A 470 -11.24 -30.29 31.55
N PHE A 471 -10.60 -29.25 31.01
CA PHE A 471 -9.15 -29.06 31.18
C PHE A 471 -8.75 -28.94 32.66
N ASP A 472 -9.51 -28.16 33.44
CA ASP A 472 -9.23 -27.90 34.86
C ASP A 472 -9.37 -29.19 35.69
N GLU A 473 -10.39 -30.01 35.44
CA GLU A 473 -10.59 -31.28 36.14
C GLU A 473 -9.47 -32.29 35.86
N VAL A 474 -8.93 -32.30 34.63
CA VAL A 474 -7.75 -33.13 34.31
C VAL A 474 -6.51 -32.59 35.01
N MET A 475 -6.33 -31.27 35.05
CA MET A 475 -5.19 -30.64 35.73
C MET A 475 -5.22 -30.90 37.24
N ASP A 476 -6.38 -30.75 37.88
CA ASP A 476 -6.57 -31.01 39.31
C ASP A 476 -6.27 -32.47 39.66
N LYS A 477 -6.72 -33.41 38.82
CA LYS A 477 -6.42 -34.83 38.99
C LYS A 477 -4.93 -35.13 38.85
N LEU A 478 -4.25 -34.50 37.90
CA LEU A 478 -2.81 -34.66 37.71
C LEU A 478 -2.02 -34.10 38.90
N ASN A 479 -2.40 -32.93 39.43
CA ASN A 479 -1.76 -32.33 40.61
C ASN A 479 -1.95 -33.21 41.86
N SER A 480 -3.16 -33.74 42.06
CA SER A 480 -3.45 -34.65 43.18
C SER A 480 -2.59 -35.91 43.18
N LEU A 481 -2.17 -36.41 42.01
CA LEU A 481 -1.30 -37.59 41.91
C LEU A 481 0.16 -37.25 42.25
N GLN A 482 0.61 -36.04 41.91
CA GLN A 482 1.98 -35.59 42.23
C GLN A 482 2.16 -35.34 43.73
N ASP A 483 1.11 -34.88 44.42
CA ASP A 483 1.17 -34.65 45.86
C ASP A 483 1.24 -35.96 46.67
N GLU A 484 0.67 -37.06 46.18
CA GLU A 484 0.73 -38.37 46.85
C GLU A 484 2.11 -39.05 46.71
N GLU A 485 2.77 -38.93 45.55
CA GLU A 485 4.09 -39.53 45.30
C GLU A 485 5.18 -38.94 46.23
N TYR A 486 5.04 -37.68 46.63
CA TYR A 486 6.00 -37.01 47.53
C TYR A 486 5.89 -37.47 49.01
N ILE A 487 4.77 -38.06 49.41
CA ILE A 487 4.54 -38.49 50.81
C ILE A 487 5.16 -39.88 51.08
N GLU A 488 5.23 -40.76 50.08
CA GLU A 488 5.83 -42.08 50.26
C GLU A 488 7.37 -42.04 50.38
N GLU A 489 8.06 -41.18 49.62
CA GLU A 489 9.53 -41.06 49.72
C GLU A 489 10.00 -40.48 51.07
N ALA A 490 9.22 -39.60 51.70
CA ALA A 490 9.57 -39.02 53.00
C ALA A 490 9.42 -40.01 54.18
N SER A 491 8.61 -41.06 54.02
CA SER A 491 8.33 -42.05 55.07
C SER A 491 9.35 -43.22 55.11
N SER A 492 10.18 -43.35 54.08
CA SER A 492 11.22 -44.39 53.95
C SER A 492 12.61 -43.96 54.49
N SER A 493 12.64 -42.99 55.41
CA SER A 493 13.86 -42.44 56.02
C SER A 493 13.90 -42.72 57.54
N LYS A 494 13.68 -43.96 57.98
CA LYS A 494 13.93 -44.34 59.38
C LYS A 494 14.17 -45.85 59.54
N SER A 495 15.44 -46.23 59.52
CA SER A 495 16.09 -47.20 60.44
C SER A 495 17.28 -47.90 59.75
N SER A 496 18.50 -47.59 60.21
CA SER A 496 19.56 -48.57 60.56
C SER A 496 20.90 -47.87 60.88
N ASP A 497 21.10 -47.54 62.16
CA ASP A 497 22.36 -47.77 62.91
C ASP A 497 22.49 -49.30 63.11
N GLU A 498 23.62 -50.01 63.24
CA GLU A 498 25.07 -49.78 63.38
C GLU A 498 25.74 -51.17 63.17
N GLU A 499 26.98 -51.25 62.66
CA GLU A 499 28.12 -51.95 63.30
C GLU A 499 29.38 -52.06 62.40
N ASP A 500 30.50 -52.17 63.10
CA ASP A 500 31.87 -51.75 62.81
C ASP A 500 32.77 -52.95 62.41
N THR A 501 34.04 -52.65 62.03
CA THR A 501 35.29 -53.48 62.01
C THR A 501 35.92 -53.98 60.67
N PRO A 502 37.30 -54.06 60.58
CA PRO A 502 38.07 -53.35 59.52
C PRO A 502 39.15 -54.15 58.71
N THR A 503 39.85 -53.43 57.79
CA THR A 503 41.24 -53.65 57.22
C THR A 503 41.37 -54.50 55.92
N PRO A 504 42.45 -54.44 55.06
CA PRO A 504 43.48 -53.43 54.70
C PRO A 504 43.53 -53.08 53.16
N PRO A 505 44.46 -52.23 52.66
CA PRO A 505 44.43 -51.67 51.31
C PRO A 505 45.30 -52.42 50.28
N PRO A 506 45.08 -52.19 48.96
CA PRO A 506 46.19 -52.17 48.02
C PRO A 506 46.26 -50.89 47.16
N LYS A 507 47.50 -50.64 46.77
CA LYS A 507 48.06 -49.44 46.13
C LYS A 507 47.56 -49.21 44.69
N LYS A 508 47.40 -47.93 44.36
CA LYS A 508 47.76 -47.22 43.10
C LYS A 508 47.67 -48.00 41.78
N LYS A 509 46.87 -47.48 40.82
CA LYS A 509 47.35 -47.14 39.47
C LYS A 509 46.45 -46.13 38.75
N LYS A 510 47.13 -45.20 38.08
CA LYS A 510 46.67 -44.01 37.34
C LYS A 510 45.73 -44.34 36.17
N LYS A 511 44.79 -43.42 35.88
CA LYS A 511 44.67 -42.73 34.56
C LYS A 511 43.58 -41.64 34.61
N LYS A 512 43.96 -40.42 34.19
CA LYS A 512 43.14 -39.20 34.05
C LYS A 512 42.87 -38.98 32.54
N PRO A 513 41.75 -38.33 32.16
CA PRO A 513 41.84 -37.24 31.16
C PRO A 513 40.88 -36.07 31.54
N PRO A 514 40.82 -34.94 30.78
CA PRO A 514 41.39 -33.69 31.27
C PRO A 514 40.37 -32.55 31.44
N THR A 515 40.66 -31.66 32.39
CA THR A 515 40.10 -30.30 32.49
C THR A 515 40.94 -29.33 31.63
N PRO A 516 40.33 -28.30 31.02
CA PRO A 516 40.99 -27.44 30.05
C PRO A 516 41.83 -26.35 30.73
N VAL A 517 42.84 -25.93 29.98
CA VAL A 517 43.97 -25.10 30.37
C VAL A 517 43.61 -23.63 30.22
N SER A 518 43.68 -22.88 31.33
CA SER A 518 44.01 -21.45 31.30
C SER A 518 45.50 -21.30 31.05
N SER A 519 45.88 -20.45 30.09
CA SER A 519 47.21 -19.86 30.05
C SER A 519 47.09 -18.39 29.65
N SER A 520 47.66 -17.60 30.54
CA SER A 520 47.81 -16.15 30.59
C SER A 520 48.93 -15.69 29.66
N SER A 521 48.82 -14.47 29.14
CA SER A 521 49.97 -13.61 28.85
C SER A 521 49.54 -12.14 28.84
N GLU A 522 49.82 -11.46 29.95
CA GLU A 522 50.43 -10.13 30.13
C GLU A 522 50.80 -9.39 28.82
N SER A 523 50.68 -8.08 28.60
CA SER A 523 50.81 -6.87 29.44
C SER A 523 50.54 -5.59 28.58
N SER A 524 50.50 -4.42 29.25
CA SER A 524 50.61 -3.00 28.74
C SER A 524 49.28 -2.30 28.39
N ASP A 525 48.72 -1.42 29.24
CA ASP A 525 49.10 -0.01 29.52
C ASP A 525 48.57 0.99 28.46
N SER A 526 47.51 1.74 28.83
CA SER A 526 47.20 3.11 28.39
C SER A 526 45.86 3.55 29.00
N SER A 527 45.94 4.57 29.86
CA SER A 527 44.90 5.46 30.36
C SER A 527 43.94 5.99 29.30
N ASP A 528 42.66 6.23 29.68
CA ASP A 528 41.95 7.49 29.44
C ASP A 528 40.59 7.48 30.16
N ASP A 529 40.35 8.56 30.90
CA ASP A 529 39.17 8.93 31.67
C ASP A 529 37.90 9.09 30.82
N GLU A 530 36.74 8.64 31.32
CA GLU A 530 35.43 9.25 31.02
C GLU A 530 34.51 9.05 32.23
N ASP A 531 34.18 10.18 32.86
CA ASP A 531 33.27 10.36 33.99
C ASP A 531 31.90 9.73 33.75
N SER A 532 31.46 8.88 34.70
CA SER A 532 30.05 8.47 34.79
C SER A 532 29.32 9.43 35.72
N ASP A 533 28.51 10.31 35.13
CA ASP A 533 27.54 11.18 35.80
C ASP A 533 26.65 10.35 36.74
N ARG A 534 26.99 10.41 38.03
CA ARG A 534 26.18 9.90 39.12
C ARG A 534 25.13 10.97 39.44
N PRO A 535 23.82 10.67 39.42
CA PRO A 535 22.81 11.67 39.71
C PRO A 535 22.96 12.16 41.16
N ASP A 536 22.89 13.48 41.35
CA ASP A 536 22.99 14.17 42.65
C ASP A 536 21.98 13.59 43.66
N GLU A 537 22.43 13.39 44.91
CA GLU A 537 21.70 12.72 46.00
C GLU A 537 20.43 13.45 46.49
N ASP A 538 20.04 14.55 45.85
CA ASP A 538 18.84 15.34 46.21
C ASP A 538 17.67 15.18 45.21
N THR A 539 17.69 14.16 44.36
CA THR A 539 16.56 13.92 43.43
C THR A 539 15.39 13.23 44.13
N GLU A 540 14.29 13.98 44.30
CA GLU A 540 13.01 13.52 44.86
C GLU A 540 12.51 12.24 44.14
N ILE A 541 12.66 11.09 44.79
CA ILE A 541 12.19 9.79 44.30
C ILE A 541 10.66 9.78 44.44
N VAL A 542 9.95 10.02 43.34
CA VAL A 542 8.50 9.91 43.30
C VAL A 542 8.12 8.44 43.46
N ASP A 543 7.44 8.12 44.56
CA ASP A 543 6.94 6.78 44.86
C ASP A 543 5.82 6.39 43.87
N VAL A 544 6.21 5.59 42.88
CA VAL A 544 5.37 5.21 41.74
C VAL A 544 4.18 4.36 42.20
N GLU A 545 4.35 3.53 43.23
CA GLU A 545 3.30 2.63 43.71
C GLU A 545 2.17 3.39 44.42
N SER A 546 2.51 4.34 45.31
CA SER A 546 1.48 5.15 45.98
C SER A 546 0.73 6.06 45.01
N THR A 547 1.43 6.59 44.00
CA THR A 547 0.80 7.42 42.96
C THR A 547 -0.16 6.61 42.07
N LEU A 548 0.22 5.36 41.72
CA LEU A 548 -0.64 4.47 40.93
C LEU A 548 -1.87 4.01 41.71
N ALA A 549 -1.70 3.70 43.01
CA ALA A 549 -2.79 3.33 43.90
C ALA A 549 -3.82 4.47 44.05
N ASN A 550 -3.37 5.71 44.18
CA ASN A 550 -4.24 6.90 44.25
C ASN A 550 -5.03 7.15 42.94
N VAL A 551 -4.44 6.82 41.80
CA VAL A 551 -5.09 6.95 40.47
C VAL A 551 -6.17 5.86 40.30
N ILE A 552 -5.88 4.62 40.71
CA ILE A 552 -6.86 3.52 40.70
C ILE A 552 -8.03 3.81 41.66
N ALA A 553 -7.75 4.47 42.79
CA ALA A 553 -8.77 4.94 43.73
C ALA A 553 -9.62 6.12 43.22
N GLY A 554 -9.37 6.64 42.01
CA GLY A 554 -10.20 7.67 41.37
C GLY A 554 -9.88 9.11 41.78
N ASN A 555 -8.83 9.34 42.56
CA ASN A 555 -8.39 10.69 42.91
C ASN A 555 -7.62 11.34 41.74
N LYS A 556 -8.28 12.29 41.08
CA LYS A 556 -7.78 12.92 39.84
C LYS A 556 -6.79 14.06 40.14
N GLN A 557 -5.56 13.73 40.52
CA GLN A 557 -4.43 14.66 40.37
C GLN A 557 -3.68 14.39 39.06
N ILE A 558 -4.23 14.91 37.97
CA ILE A 558 -3.69 14.75 36.59
C ILE A 558 -2.24 15.29 36.47
N GLY A 559 -1.84 16.21 37.33
CA GLY A 559 -0.49 16.78 37.36
C GLY A 559 0.60 15.77 37.80
N GLU A 560 0.29 14.88 38.74
CA GLU A 560 1.25 13.91 39.27
C GLU A 560 1.42 12.72 38.33
N LEU A 561 0.34 12.30 37.67
CA LEU A 561 0.41 11.27 36.62
C LEU A 561 1.35 11.67 35.48
N ALA A 562 1.37 12.96 35.11
CA ALA A 562 2.26 13.50 34.08
C ALA A 562 3.73 13.59 34.52
N LYS A 563 4.01 13.62 35.83
CA LYS A 563 5.36 13.51 36.38
C LYS A 563 5.82 12.05 36.39
N VAL A 564 4.98 11.12 36.86
CA VAL A 564 5.27 9.68 36.86
C VAL A 564 5.51 9.17 35.44
N GLN A 565 4.66 9.55 34.48
CA GLN A 565 4.84 9.17 33.08
C GLN A 565 6.16 9.69 32.50
N ARG A 566 6.59 10.91 32.88
CA ARG A 566 7.87 11.47 32.45
C ARG A 566 9.05 10.76 33.09
N SER A 567 8.99 10.42 34.38
CA SER A 567 10.03 9.64 35.05
C SER A 567 10.18 8.24 34.43
N ILE A 568 9.08 7.53 34.16
CA ILE A 568 9.12 6.22 33.49
C ILE A 568 9.74 6.33 32.10
N LEU A 569 9.34 7.33 31.31
CA LEU A 569 9.90 7.55 29.97
C LEU A 569 11.39 7.95 30.01
N LYS A 570 11.84 8.64 31.07
CA LYS A 570 13.25 8.97 31.29
C LYS A 570 14.06 7.74 31.69
N CYS A 571 13.53 6.89 32.58
CA CYS A 571 14.15 5.61 32.95
C CYS A 571 14.25 4.64 31.77
N MET A 572 13.29 4.67 30.83
CA MET A 572 13.34 3.89 29.60
C MET A 572 14.25 4.49 28.51
N GLY A 573 14.90 5.65 28.76
CA GLY A 573 15.76 6.33 27.80
C GLY A 573 15.03 6.93 26.59
N LEU A 574 13.70 7.11 26.69
CA LEU A 574 12.86 7.66 25.62
C LEU A 574 12.73 9.19 25.69
N LEU A 575 13.10 9.77 26.83
CA LEU A 575 13.26 11.20 27.03
C LEU A 575 14.66 11.44 27.60
N SER A 576 15.43 12.31 26.96
CA SER A 576 16.72 12.82 27.42
C SER A 576 16.53 13.99 28.38
#